data_AF-A0A329T3K2-F1
#
_entry.id   AF-A0A329T3K2-F1
#
_cell.length_a   1.000
_cell.length_b   1.000
_cell.length_c   1.000
_cell.angle_alpha   90.00
_cell.angle_beta   90.00
_cell.angle_gamma   90.00
#
_symmetry.space_group_name_H-M   'P 1'
#
loop_
_entity.id
_entity.type
_entity.pdbx_description
1 polymer ?
#
loop_
_entity_poly.entity_id
_entity_poly.type
_entity_poly.pdbx_seq_one_letter_code
_entity_poly.pdbx_strand_id
1 'polypeptide(L)'
;MSDSLFAPQLTKSKFTPKQVASFYFKLLLAEHGDPTGLQICNACGKTRKYAPKTGNTNLVSHVRSDHPLFEVEMEAASAAATGTLIPWVRQKASNRYVWIDWVVKGNLPFAFVEMETTRKYTNLAPVCEETITHDMELITKAAEKNIGAELPEDFGVILDDCTFGSEHYMAVYGCYKRNGVRCCPLLSMAPVINGPDDCLNADTHMAALASFLPFFGCASHRLNLAVRSFLLPYEDDLDQVQLLMKHLRTIKQAAKLRLKTPLNPNCAK
;
A
#
# COMPACT_ATOMS: atom_id res chain seq x y z
N MET A 1 65.43 -19.52 36.91
CA MET A 1 65.08 -18.55 35.86
C MET A 1 63.67 -18.86 35.44
N SER A 2 62.82 -17.85 35.51
CA SER A 2 61.35 -17.94 35.59
C SER A 2 60.68 -18.25 34.26
N ASP A 3 59.85 -19.31 34.25
CA ASP A 3 58.87 -19.58 33.21
C ASP A 3 57.84 -18.44 33.15
N SER A 4 57.81 -17.78 32.00
CA SER A 4 56.89 -16.68 31.71
C SER A 4 55.62 -17.26 31.09
N LEU A 5 54.59 -17.45 31.91
CA LEU A 5 53.24 -17.79 31.48
C LEU A 5 52.68 -16.67 30.59
N PHE A 6 52.58 -16.92 29.28
CA PHE A 6 51.83 -16.06 28.36
C PHE A 6 50.33 -16.16 28.71
N ALA A 7 49.79 -15.11 29.32
CA ALA A 7 48.35 -14.96 29.47
C ALA A 7 47.70 -14.74 28.09
N PRO A 8 46.56 -15.38 27.77
CA PRO A 8 45.87 -15.16 26.52
C PRO A 8 45.35 -13.71 26.47
N GLN A 9 45.70 -12.98 25.40
CA GLN A 9 45.19 -11.63 25.18
C GLN A 9 43.67 -11.68 25.00
N LEU A 10 42.93 -11.15 25.98
CA LEU A 10 41.51 -10.86 25.85
C LEU A 10 41.33 -9.81 24.75
N THR A 11 40.74 -10.22 23.62
CA THR A 11 40.26 -9.29 22.61
C THR A 11 39.26 -8.34 23.28
N LYS A 12 39.62 -7.06 23.40
CA LYS A 12 38.73 -6.04 23.94
C LYS A 12 37.57 -5.87 22.95
N SER A 13 36.40 -6.44 23.30
CA SER A 13 35.17 -6.28 22.53
C SER A 13 34.80 -4.80 22.44
N LYS A 14 34.40 -4.34 21.25
CA LYS A 14 34.13 -2.92 20.96
C LYS A 14 32.94 -2.38 21.76
N PHE A 15 32.01 -3.24 22.14
CA PHE A 15 30.81 -2.90 22.89
C PHE A 15 30.73 -3.63 24.23
N THR A 16 30.23 -2.94 25.25
CA THR A 16 29.97 -3.57 26.54
C THR A 16 28.83 -4.59 26.46
N PRO A 17 28.82 -5.64 27.30
CA PRO A 17 27.70 -6.59 27.36
C PRO A 17 26.34 -5.94 27.55
N LYS A 18 26.28 -4.81 28.25
CA LYS A 18 25.05 -4.03 28.45
C LYS A 18 24.61 -3.32 27.17
N GLN A 19 25.52 -2.71 26.43
CA GLN A 19 25.21 -2.10 25.14
C GLN A 19 24.68 -3.15 24.15
N VAL A 20 25.34 -4.31 24.06
CA VAL A 20 24.91 -5.40 23.17
C VAL A 20 23.52 -5.92 23.56
N ALA A 21 23.29 -6.18 24.85
CA ALA A 21 21.99 -6.66 25.33
C ALA A 21 20.88 -5.64 25.11
N SER A 22 21.10 -4.36 25.46
CA SER A 22 20.12 -3.29 25.25
C SER A 22 19.83 -3.02 23.77
N PHE A 23 20.79 -3.27 22.89
CA PHE A 23 20.61 -3.12 21.45
C PHE A 23 19.80 -4.27 20.84
N TYR A 24 20.15 -5.52 21.16
CA TYR A 24 19.52 -6.68 20.53
C TYR A 24 18.23 -7.14 21.20
N PHE A 25 17.94 -6.74 22.44
CA PHE A 25 16.80 -7.28 23.19
C PHE A 25 15.82 -6.21 23.66
N LYS A 26 14.54 -6.55 23.60
CA LYS A 26 13.46 -5.80 24.25
C LYS A 26 12.58 -6.72 25.08
N LEU A 27 11.95 -6.16 26.12
CA LEU A 27 10.97 -6.89 26.91
C LEU A 27 9.79 -7.29 26.04
N LEU A 28 9.37 -8.54 26.18
CA LEU A 28 8.15 -9.03 25.55
C LEU A 28 6.98 -8.68 26.48
N LEU A 29 6.05 -7.86 25.97
CA LEU A 29 4.85 -7.46 26.68
C LEU A 29 3.66 -8.28 26.18
N ALA A 30 2.73 -8.60 27.07
CA ALA A 30 1.43 -9.18 26.71
C ALA A 30 0.56 -8.16 25.97
N GLU A 31 -0.57 -8.59 25.39
CA GLU A 31 -1.50 -7.71 24.65
C GLU A 31 -2.00 -6.52 25.49
N HIS A 32 -2.05 -6.66 26.81
CA HIS A 32 -2.46 -5.61 27.75
C HIS A 32 -1.28 -4.79 28.31
N GLY A 33 -0.05 -5.01 27.81
CA GLY A 33 1.16 -4.29 28.23
C GLY A 33 1.89 -4.90 29.43
N ASP A 34 1.38 -5.99 30.00
CA ASP A 34 2.00 -6.62 31.17
C ASP A 34 3.33 -7.32 30.82
N PRO A 35 4.36 -7.26 31.70
CA PRO A 35 5.63 -7.94 31.47
C PRO A 35 5.48 -9.46 31.53
N THR A 36 5.83 -10.16 30.44
CA THR A 36 5.74 -11.64 30.38
C THR A 36 6.89 -12.38 31.09
N GLY A 37 7.87 -11.65 31.64
CA GLY A 37 9.11 -12.24 32.14
C GLY A 37 10.05 -12.76 31.03
N LEU A 38 9.73 -12.49 29.77
CA LEU A 38 10.55 -12.84 28.61
C LEU A 38 11.06 -11.57 27.92
N GLN A 39 12.19 -11.72 27.22
CA GLN A 39 12.76 -10.74 26.33
C GLN A 39 12.99 -11.37 24.97
N ILE A 40 12.82 -10.60 23.90
CA ILE A 40 12.92 -11.07 22.52
C ILE A 40 14.12 -10.44 21.83
N CYS A 41 14.87 -11.26 21.09
CA CYS A 41 15.93 -10.76 20.23
C CYS A 41 15.31 -10.07 19.00
N ASN A 42 15.62 -8.80 18.77
CA ASN A 42 15.08 -7.99 17.68
C ASN A 42 15.50 -8.52 16.30
N ALA A 43 16.70 -9.09 16.19
CA ALA A 43 17.24 -9.58 14.93
C ALA A 43 16.61 -10.92 14.47
N CYS A 44 16.52 -11.92 15.37
CA CYS A 44 16.01 -13.26 15.01
C CYS A 44 14.67 -13.66 15.63
N GLY A 45 14.12 -12.86 16.55
CA GLY A 45 12.86 -13.15 17.21
C GLY A 45 12.91 -14.25 18.28
N LYS A 46 14.07 -14.85 18.58
CA LYS A 46 14.20 -15.84 19.66
C LYS A 46 13.93 -15.19 21.02
N THR A 47 13.12 -15.84 21.85
CA THR A 47 12.82 -15.41 23.21
C THR A 47 13.83 -15.97 24.21
N ARG A 48 14.22 -15.16 25.19
CA ARG A 48 15.06 -15.53 26.34
C ARG A 48 14.35 -15.12 27.62
N LYS A 49 14.63 -15.79 28.73
CA LYS A 49 14.15 -15.37 30.05
C LYS A 49 14.72 -14.00 30.41
N TYR A 50 13.89 -13.11 30.92
CA TYR A 50 14.33 -11.83 31.48
C TYR A 50 14.62 -12.00 32.97
N ALA A 51 15.84 -11.67 33.38
CA ALA A 51 16.30 -11.80 34.75
C ALA A 51 17.01 -10.49 35.17
N PRO A 52 16.31 -9.56 35.83
CA PRO A 52 16.80 -8.19 36.06
C PRO A 52 18.03 -8.10 36.98
N LYS A 53 18.35 -9.18 37.72
CA LYS A 53 19.48 -9.24 38.67
C LYS A 53 20.67 -10.06 38.17
N THR A 54 20.61 -10.65 36.97
CA THR A 54 21.71 -11.45 36.40
C THR A 54 22.47 -10.70 35.32
N GLY A 55 23.75 -11.00 35.14
CA GLY A 55 24.57 -10.41 34.08
C GLY A 55 24.09 -10.75 32.67
N ASN A 56 24.44 -9.93 31.67
CA ASN A 56 24.03 -10.04 30.27
C ASN A 56 24.73 -11.17 29.47
N THR A 57 25.46 -12.05 30.14
CA THR A 57 26.39 -13.00 29.52
C THR A 57 25.69 -14.00 28.60
N ASN A 58 24.49 -14.45 28.98
CA ASN A 58 23.67 -15.34 28.17
C ASN A 58 23.13 -14.67 26.88
N LEU A 59 22.76 -13.38 26.97
CA LEU A 59 22.29 -12.58 25.84
C LEU A 59 23.41 -12.30 24.86
N VAL A 60 24.58 -11.91 25.37
CA VAL A 60 25.77 -11.65 24.55
C VAL A 60 26.28 -12.93 23.91
N SER A 61 26.22 -14.06 24.61
CA SER A 61 26.57 -15.38 24.04
C SER A 61 25.69 -15.70 22.83
N HIS A 62 24.36 -15.51 22.95
CA HIS A 62 23.45 -15.66 21.83
C HIS A 62 23.77 -14.71 20.66
N VAL A 63 24.08 -13.44 20.95
CA VAL A 63 24.39 -12.47 19.88
C VAL A 63 25.68 -12.86 19.16
N ARG A 64 26.72 -13.25 19.89
CA ARG A 64 27.99 -13.67 19.29
C ARG A 64 27.88 -14.95 18.47
N SER A 65 27.02 -15.89 18.87
CA SER A 65 26.84 -17.14 18.14
C SER A 65 25.94 -16.99 16.92
N ASP A 66 24.83 -16.27 17.06
CA ASP A 66 23.76 -16.25 16.07
C ASP A 66 23.84 -15.02 15.15
N HIS A 67 24.56 -13.97 15.55
CA HIS A 67 24.72 -12.70 14.83
C HIS A 67 26.21 -12.31 14.73
N PRO A 68 27.03 -13.01 13.93
CA PRO A 68 28.48 -12.81 13.88
C PRO A 68 28.90 -11.41 13.41
N LEU A 69 28.01 -10.66 12.74
CA LEU A 69 28.25 -9.29 12.27
C LEU A 69 27.75 -8.21 13.25
N PHE A 70 27.39 -8.57 14.49
CA PHE A 70 26.74 -7.65 15.41
C PHE A 70 27.49 -6.35 15.68
N GLU A 71 28.83 -6.38 15.70
CA GLU A 71 29.62 -5.17 15.93
C GLU A 71 29.48 -4.18 14.76
N VAL A 72 29.41 -4.68 13.52
CA VAL A 72 29.21 -3.84 12.33
C VAL A 72 27.79 -3.27 12.32
N GLU A 73 26.79 -4.08 12.69
CA GLU A 73 25.38 -3.67 12.78
C GLU A 73 25.17 -2.58 13.84
N MET A 74 25.76 -2.75 15.03
CA MET A 74 25.68 -1.76 16.11
C MET A 74 26.36 -0.43 15.76
N GLU A 75 27.49 -0.48 15.05
CA GLU A 75 28.18 0.72 14.54
C GLU A 75 27.36 1.41 13.46
N ALA A 76 26.83 0.65 12.49
CA ALA A 76 26.01 1.19 11.42
C ALA A 76 24.74 1.86 11.97
N ALA A 77 24.08 1.25 12.96
CA ALA A 77 22.92 1.84 13.63
C ALA A 77 23.27 3.10 14.45
N SER A 78 24.47 3.16 15.04
CA SER A 78 24.95 4.35 15.75
C SER A 78 25.25 5.52 14.79
N ALA A 79 25.77 5.21 13.60
CA ALA A 79 26.01 6.19 12.53
C ALA A 79 24.72 6.60 11.80
N ALA A 80 23.76 5.68 11.65
CA ALA A 80 22.49 5.87 10.97
C ALA A 80 21.37 6.38 11.88
N ALA A 81 21.67 7.18 12.91
CA ALA A 81 20.70 7.90 13.75
C ALA A 81 19.81 8.91 12.96
N THR A 82 19.65 8.70 11.66
CA THR A 82 18.82 9.39 10.67
C THR A 82 17.36 8.89 10.68
N GLY A 83 16.87 8.36 11.81
CA GLY A 83 15.43 8.12 12.01
C GLY A 83 14.82 6.87 11.35
N THR A 84 15.63 5.94 10.83
CA THR A 84 15.11 4.76 10.13
C THR A 84 15.08 3.52 11.05
N LEU A 85 13.90 2.93 11.24
CA LEU A 85 13.69 1.72 12.07
C LEU A 85 14.26 0.42 11.46
N ILE A 86 14.96 0.48 10.32
CA ILE A 86 15.45 -0.70 9.57
C ILE A 86 16.25 -1.69 10.43
N PRO A 87 17.19 -1.27 11.32
CA PRO A 87 17.91 -2.21 12.19
C PRO A 87 17.00 -2.96 13.18
N TRP A 88 15.78 -2.48 13.40
CA TRP A 88 14.81 -2.99 14.37
C TRP A 88 13.70 -3.81 13.73
N VAL A 89 13.66 -3.86 12.39
CA VAL A 89 12.75 -4.70 11.62
C VAL A 89 13.43 -6.06 11.41
N ARG A 90 12.68 -7.16 11.58
CA ARG A 90 13.22 -8.51 11.31
C ARG A 90 13.79 -8.54 9.88
N GLN A 91 15.00 -9.06 9.70
CA GLN A 91 15.66 -9.09 8.39
C GLN A 91 14.79 -9.70 7.29
N LYS A 92 14.06 -10.77 7.62
CA LYS A 92 13.09 -11.40 6.71
C LYS A 92 11.95 -10.45 6.28
N ALA A 93 11.42 -9.66 7.21
CA ALA A 93 10.40 -8.67 6.91
C ALA A 93 10.96 -7.51 6.08
N SER A 94 12.19 -7.06 6.38
CA SER A 94 12.89 -6.05 5.57
C SER A 94 13.09 -6.53 4.14
N ASN A 95 13.52 -7.78 3.94
CA ASN A 95 13.70 -8.36 2.61
C ASN A 95 12.38 -8.42 1.81
N ARG A 96 11.29 -8.88 2.46
CA ARG A 96 9.95 -8.92 1.83
C ARG A 96 9.48 -7.51 1.44
N TYR A 97 9.68 -6.52 2.31
CA TYR A 97 9.35 -5.14 2.01
C TYR A 97 10.06 -4.62 0.76
N VAL A 98 11.37 -4.86 0.61
CA VAL A 98 12.11 -4.39 -0.56
C VAL A 98 11.62 -5.07 -1.85
N TRP A 99 11.28 -6.37 -1.79
CA TRP A 99 10.66 -7.05 -2.92
C TRP A 99 9.31 -6.44 -3.31
N ILE A 100 8.46 -6.17 -2.32
CA ILE A 100 7.13 -5.57 -2.54
C ILE A 100 7.25 -4.15 -3.08
N ASP A 101 8.14 -3.32 -2.52
CA ASP A 101 8.38 -1.96 -3.00
C ASP A 101 8.80 -1.95 -4.47
N TRP A 102 9.67 -2.88 -4.86
CA TRP A 102 10.09 -3.03 -6.26
C TRP A 102 8.94 -3.48 -7.16
N VAL A 103 8.20 -4.52 -6.77
CA VAL A 103 7.06 -5.03 -7.53
C VAL A 103 6.01 -3.95 -7.75
N VAL A 104 5.63 -3.22 -6.68
CA VAL A 104 4.59 -2.20 -6.73
C VAL A 104 5.04 -0.97 -7.52
N LYS A 105 6.23 -0.42 -7.24
CA LYS A 105 6.71 0.78 -7.97
C LYS A 105 7.08 0.49 -9.42
N GLY A 106 7.53 -0.73 -9.70
CA GLY A 106 7.85 -1.19 -11.05
C GLY A 106 6.62 -1.64 -11.85
N ASN A 107 5.44 -1.74 -11.22
CA ASN A 107 4.25 -2.34 -11.80
C ASN A 107 4.55 -3.70 -12.46
N LEU A 108 5.25 -4.56 -11.73
CA LEU A 108 5.74 -5.85 -12.22
C LEU A 108 4.80 -6.99 -11.80
N PRO A 109 4.69 -8.07 -12.61
CA PRO A 109 3.94 -9.25 -12.19
C PRO A 109 4.58 -9.89 -10.96
N PHE A 110 3.80 -10.54 -10.08
CA PHE A 110 4.35 -11.15 -8.88
C PHE A 110 5.35 -12.28 -9.18
N ALA A 111 5.16 -13.01 -10.29
CA ALA A 111 6.11 -13.97 -10.84
C ALA A 111 7.53 -13.40 -11.06
N PHE A 112 7.68 -12.07 -11.14
CA PHE A 112 8.97 -11.38 -11.29
C PHE A 112 10.00 -11.81 -10.23
N VAL A 113 9.55 -12.06 -9.00
CA VAL A 113 10.46 -12.44 -7.89
C VAL A 113 11.06 -13.84 -8.06
N GLU A 114 10.48 -14.64 -8.94
CA GLU A 114 10.91 -16.00 -9.24
C GLU A 114 11.70 -16.13 -10.54
N MET A 115 11.66 -15.10 -11.39
CA MET A 115 12.39 -15.10 -12.66
C MET A 115 13.88 -15.34 -12.44
N GLU A 116 14.45 -16.29 -13.20
CA GLU A 116 15.85 -16.70 -13.07
C GLU A 116 16.81 -15.52 -13.29
N THR A 117 16.53 -14.67 -14.27
CA THR A 117 17.31 -13.46 -14.54
C THR A 117 17.26 -12.49 -13.36
N THR A 118 16.09 -12.24 -12.78
CA THR A 118 15.95 -11.39 -11.60
C THR A 118 16.76 -11.95 -10.43
N ARG A 119 16.65 -13.26 -10.15
CA ARG A 119 17.40 -13.93 -9.08
C ARG A 119 18.91 -13.90 -9.31
N LYS A 120 19.36 -13.93 -10.57
CA LYS A 120 20.78 -13.85 -10.94
C LYS A 120 21.40 -12.47 -10.67
N TYR A 121 20.62 -11.39 -10.83
CA TYR A 121 21.14 -10.02 -10.78
C TYR A 121 20.78 -9.25 -9.50
N THR A 122 19.95 -9.81 -8.63
CA THR A 122 19.60 -9.21 -7.33
C THR A 122 20.46 -9.74 -6.19
N ASN A 123 20.66 -8.92 -5.16
CA ASN A 123 21.26 -9.33 -3.88
C ASN A 123 20.21 -9.63 -2.80
N LEU A 124 18.92 -9.53 -3.14
CA LEU A 124 17.84 -9.84 -2.21
C LEU A 124 17.73 -11.35 -1.98
N ALA A 125 17.42 -11.74 -0.75
CA ALA A 125 17.18 -13.14 -0.46
C ALA A 125 15.95 -13.63 -1.27
N PRO A 126 16.01 -14.82 -1.89
CA PRO A 126 14.90 -15.32 -2.71
C PRO A 126 13.57 -15.38 -1.95
N VAL A 127 12.50 -15.04 -2.65
CA VAL A 127 11.11 -15.20 -2.22
C VAL A 127 10.32 -15.87 -3.34
N CYS A 128 9.16 -16.46 -3.01
CA CYS A 128 8.25 -17.03 -4.01
C CYS A 128 7.06 -16.11 -4.26
N GLU A 129 6.42 -16.31 -5.40
CA GLU A 129 5.24 -15.55 -5.81
C GLU A 129 4.14 -15.66 -4.75
N GLU A 130 3.86 -16.84 -4.22
CA GLU A 130 2.81 -17.06 -3.22
C GLU A 130 3.04 -16.26 -1.94
N THR A 131 4.31 -16.09 -1.53
CA THR A 131 4.66 -15.30 -0.35
C THR A 131 4.36 -13.82 -0.58
N ILE A 132 4.64 -13.31 -1.78
CA ILE A 132 4.37 -11.92 -2.16
C ILE A 132 2.88 -11.69 -2.32
N THR A 133 2.15 -12.62 -2.93
CA THR A 133 0.69 -12.58 -3.03
C THR A 133 0.05 -12.47 -1.64
N HIS A 134 0.46 -13.34 -0.71
CA HIS A 134 -0.06 -13.29 0.67
C HIS A 134 0.29 -11.97 1.38
N ASP A 135 1.49 -11.44 1.18
CA ASP A 135 1.82 -10.11 1.73
C ASP A 135 0.97 -9.00 1.14
N MET A 136 0.74 -9.03 -0.16
CA MET A 136 -0.09 -8.04 -0.85
C MET A 136 -1.53 -8.07 -0.33
N GLU A 137 -2.10 -9.24 -0.05
CA GLU A 137 -3.40 -9.34 0.62
C GLU A 137 -3.42 -8.68 2.02
N LEU A 138 -2.36 -8.90 2.82
CA LEU A 138 -2.24 -8.28 4.13
C LEU A 138 -2.05 -6.76 4.05
N ILE A 139 -1.29 -6.30 3.06
CA ILE A 139 -1.07 -4.87 2.77
C ILE A 139 -2.39 -4.22 2.33
N THR A 140 -3.15 -4.87 1.45
CA THR A 140 -4.48 -4.39 1.03
C THR A 140 -5.39 -4.21 2.24
N LYS A 141 -5.49 -5.22 3.12
CA LYS A 141 -6.29 -5.11 4.36
C LYS A 141 -5.82 -3.98 5.27
N ALA A 142 -4.51 -3.78 5.37
CA ALA A 142 -3.94 -2.68 6.16
C ALA A 142 -4.24 -1.32 5.52
N ALA A 143 -4.17 -1.21 4.19
CA ALA A 143 -4.51 -0.02 3.44
C ALA A 143 -6.01 0.32 3.57
N GLU A 144 -6.90 -0.65 3.42
CA GLU A 144 -8.34 -0.51 3.64
C GLU A 144 -8.64 0.02 5.05
N LYS A 145 -8.03 -0.58 6.08
CA LYS A 145 -8.19 -0.12 7.46
C LYS A 145 -7.70 1.33 7.65
N ASN A 146 -6.57 1.68 7.07
CA ASN A 146 -6.00 3.03 7.17
C ASN A 146 -6.89 4.05 6.45
N ILE A 147 -7.34 3.73 5.23
CA ILE A 147 -8.27 4.58 4.47
C ILE A 147 -9.56 4.75 5.27
N GLY A 148 -10.15 3.67 5.78
CA GLY A 148 -11.38 3.70 6.56
C GLY A 148 -11.28 4.52 7.86
N ALA A 149 -10.11 4.51 8.51
CA ALA A 149 -9.86 5.33 9.71
C ALA A 149 -9.73 6.84 9.40
N GLU A 150 -9.38 7.19 8.17
CA GLU A 150 -9.18 8.58 7.74
C GLU A 150 -10.37 9.16 6.97
N LEU A 151 -11.23 8.29 6.42
CA LEU A 151 -12.38 8.67 5.63
C LEU A 151 -13.41 9.38 6.53
N PRO A 152 -13.85 10.60 6.19
CA PRO A 152 -14.89 11.29 6.95
C PRO A 152 -16.26 10.64 6.74
N GLU A 153 -17.22 10.98 7.61
CA GLU A 153 -18.62 10.53 7.48
C GLU A 153 -19.24 11.02 6.15
N ASP A 154 -18.94 12.26 5.76
CA ASP A 154 -19.33 12.84 4.48
C ASP A 154 -18.11 13.01 3.55
N PHE A 155 -18.15 12.37 2.39
CA PHE A 155 -17.16 12.52 1.32
C PHE A 155 -17.84 12.48 -0.05
N GLY A 156 -17.18 13.08 -1.05
CA GLY A 156 -17.59 12.95 -2.44
C GLY A 156 -17.09 11.64 -3.05
N VAL A 157 -17.80 11.11 -4.05
CA VAL A 157 -17.34 9.94 -4.80
C VAL A 157 -16.91 10.40 -6.20
N ILE A 158 -15.74 9.96 -6.66
CA ILE A 158 -15.27 10.13 -8.03
C ILE A 158 -15.28 8.76 -8.70
N LEU A 159 -15.81 8.72 -9.91
CA LEU A 159 -15.79 7.54 -10.76
C LEU A 159 -14.83 7.82 -11.91
N ASP A 160 -14.00 6.85 -12.23
CA ASP A 160 -13.08 6.92 -13.36
C ASP A 160 -13.13 5.59 -14.11
N ASP A 161 -13.36 5.67 -15.41
CA ASP A 161 -13.46 4.50 -16.27
C ASP A 161 -12.17 4.37 -17.07
N CYS A 162 -11.60 3.17 -17.06
CA CYS A 162 -10.41 2.88 -17.85
C CYS A 162 -10.56 1.57 -18.61
N THR A 163 -9.91 1.50 -19.77
CA THR A 163 -9.91 0.30 -20.62
C THR A 163 -8.50 -0.24 -20.74
N PHE A 164 -8.32 -1.52 -20.41
CA PHE A 164 -7.07 -2.25 -20.60
C PHE A 164 -7.31 -3.42 -21.54
N GLY A 165 -6.78 -3.32 -22.76
CA GLY A 165 -7.03 -4.32 -23.80
C GLY A 165 -8.52 -4.37 -24.16
N SER A 166 -9.15 -5.52 -23.93
CA SER A 166 -10.58 -5.76 -24.19
C SER A 166 -11.48 -5.54 -22.97
N GLU A 167 -10.90 -5.29 -21.80
CA GLU A 167 -11.64 -5.20 -20.55
C GLU A 167 -11.82 -3.74 -20.12
N HIS A 168 -13.05 -3.39 -19.77
CA HIS A 168 -13.42 -2.10 -19.21
C HIS A 168 -13.47 -2.23 -17.70
N TYR A 169 -12.88 -1.26 -17.01
CA TYR A 169 -12.82 -1.19 -15.56
C TYR A 169 -13.44 0.12 -15.11
N MET A 170 -14.17 0.05 -14.00
CA MET A 170 -14.65 1.23 -13.28
C MET A 170 -13.92 1.31 -11.95
N ALA A 171 -13.24 2.43 -11.72
CA ALA A 171 -12.58 2.77 -10.48
C ALA A 171 -13.42 3.77 -9.69
N VAL A 172 -13.52 3.54 -8.38
CA VAL A 172 -14.25 4.38 -7.44
C VAL A 172 -13.28 4.96 -6.43
N TYR A 173 -13.27 6.28 -6.30
CA TYR A 173 -12.44 7.02 -5.34
C TYR A 173 -13.32 7.76 -4.34
N GLY A 174 -12.91 7.76 -3.07
CA GLY A 174 -13.47 8.65 -2.05
C GLY A 174 -12.71 9.96 -2.07
N CYS A 175 -13.39 11.09 -2.18
CA CYS A 175 -12.80 12.41 -2.34
C CYS A 175 -13.22 13.34 -1.19
N TYR A 176 -12.25 13.82 -0.43
CA TYR A 176 -12.49 14.71 0.71
C TYR A 176 -11.34 15.69 0.89
N LYS A 177 -11.55 16.70 1.75
CA LYS A 177 -10.48 17.63 2.14
C LYS A 177 -9.98 17.28 3.54
N ARG A 178 -8.66 17.14 3.69
CA ARG A 178 -7.98 16.98 4.96
C ARG A 178 -6.92 18.07 5.09
N ASN A 179 -7.02 18.89 6.14
CA ASN A 179 -6.09 20.01 6.37
C ASN A 179 -5.92 20.92 5.14
N GLY A 180 -6.99 21.17 4.39
CA GLY A 180 -6.99 21.98 3.16
C GLY A 180 -6.48 21.26 1.90
N VAL A 181 -5.92 20.06 2.01
CA VAL A 181 -5.45 19.25 0.88
C VAL A 181 -6.54 18.28 0.44
N ARG A 182 -6.74 18.14 -0.88
CA ARG A 182 -7.66 17.16 -1.45
C ARG A 182 -7.05 15.75 -1.37
N CYS A 183 -7.76 14.82 -0.76
CA CYS A 183 -7.42 13.41 -0.67
C CYS A 183 -8.41 12.61 -1.52
N CYS A 184 -7.90 11.76 -2.42
CA CYS A 184 -8.70 10.91 -3.30
C CYS A 184 -8.22 9.44 -3.27
N PRO A 185 -8.30 8.71 -2.14
CA PRO A 185 -7.97 7.29 -2.13
C PRO A 185 -8.88 6.47 -3.07
N LEU A 186 -8.28 5.49 -3.75
CA LEU A 186 -9.02 4.45 -4.48
C LEU A 186 -9.71 3.54 -3.46
N LEU A 187 -11.02 3.36 -3.62
CA LEU A 187 -11.85 2.51 -2.75
C LEU A 187 -12.14 1.16 -3.39
N SER A 188 -12.34 1.15 -4.71
CA SER A 188 -12.62 -0.07 -5.46
C SER A 188 -12.24 0.11 -6.92
N MET A 189 -11.86 -0.99 -7.56
CA MET A 189 -11.70 -1.07 -9.01
C MET A 189 -12.16 -2.45 -9.44
N ALA A 190 -13.08 -2.51 -10.39
CA ALA A 190 -13.63 -3.77 -10.86
C ALA A 190 -13.86 -3.73 -12.37
N PRO A 191 -13.71 -4.87 -13.07
CA PRO A 191 -14.12 -4.97 -14.45
C PRO A 191 -15.64 -4.79 -14.54
N VAL A 192 -16.07 -4.00 -15.51
CA VAL A 192 -17.48 -3.89 -15.90
C VAL A 192 -17.77 -5.12 -16.76
N ILE A 193 -18.54 -6.06 -16.19
CA ILE A 193 -18.96 -7.26 -16.91
C ILE A 193 -19.93 -6.82 -18.00
N ASN A 194 -19.46 -6.81 -19.26
CA ASN A 194 -20.30 -6.55 -20.41
C ASN A 194 -21.12 -7.80 -20.74
N GLY A 195 -22.44 -7.71 -20.66
CA GLY A 195 -23.31 -8.57 -21.45
C GLY A 195 -23.05 -8.36 -22.95
N PRO A 196 -23.42 -9.32 -23.82
CA PRO A 196 -23.18 -9.24 -25.26
C PRO A 196 -23.84 -8.03 -25.96
N ASP A 197 -24.76 -7.34 -25.29
CA ASP A 197 -25.47 -6.12 -25.74
C ASP A 197 -25.07 -4.86 -24.93
N ASP A 198 -24.15 -4.97 -23.96
CA ASP A 198 -23.75 -3.84 -23.11
C ASP A 198 -22.85 -2.87 -23.89
N CYS A 199 -23.40 -1.68 -24.16
CA CYS A 199 -22.76 -0.66 -25.00
C CYS A 199 -21.85 0.31 -24.22
N LEU A 200 -21.54 0.05 -22.94
CA LEU A 200 -20.84 1.00 -22.04
C LEU A 200 -21.48 2.40 -22.10
N ASN A 201 -22.81 2.42 -22.18
CA ASN A 201 -23.58 3.64 -22.24
C ASN A 201 -23.89 4.10 -20.80
N ALA A 202 -24.44 5.31 -20.68
CA ALA A 202 -24.82 5.88 -19.39
C ALA A 202 -25.70 4.94 -18.52
N ASP A 203 -26.53 4.10 -19.14
CA ASP A 203 -27.43 3.18 -18.43
C ASP A 203 -26.67 2.02 -17.75
N THR A 204 -25.67 1.43 -18.41
CA THR A 204 -24.80 0.40 -17.81
C THR A 204 -23.99 0.99 -16.64
N HIS A 205 -23.47 2.21 -16.78
CA HIS A 205 -22.79 2.91 -15.67
C HIS A 205 -23.74 3.21 -14.51
N MET A 206 -24.98 3.62 -14.79
CA MET A 206 -26.00 3.86 -13.78
C MET A 206 -26.40 2.58 -13.04
N ALA A 207 -26.48 1.44 -13.73
CA ALA A 207 -26.75 0.14 -13.11
C ALA A 207 -25.60 -0.32 -12.20
N ALA A 208 -24.36 -0.17 -12.67
CA ALA A 208 -23.16 -0.45 -11.87
C ALA A 208 -23.04 0.48 -10.64
N LEU A 209 -23.47 1.74 -10.78
CA LEU A 209 -23.56 2.66 -9.65
C LEU A 209 -24.66 2.30 -8.68
N ALA A 210 -25.86 1.97 -9.17
CA ALA A 210 -26.98 1.59 -8.33
C ALA A 210 -26.68 0.34 -7.49
N SER A 211 -25.86 -0.60 -7.98
CA SER A 211 -25.42 -1.76 -7.21
C SER A 211 -24.36 -1.41 -6.17
N PHE A 212 -23.52 -0.41 -6.42
CA PHE A 212 -22.42 0.00 -5.53
C PHE A 212 -22.84 1.01 -4.45
N LEU A 213 -23.73 1.95 -4.77
CA LEU A 213 -24.15 3.04 -3.87
C LEU A 213 -24.75 2.60 -2.52
N PRO A 214 -25.50 1.47 -2.41
CA PRO A 214 -25.99 0.98 -1.12
C PRO A 214 -24.89 0.70 -0.09
N PHE A 215 -23.66 0.43 -0.55
CA PHE A 215 -22.52 0.19 0.33
C PHE A 215 -21.94 1.46 0.96
N PHE A 216 -22.31 2.65 0.47
CA PHE A 216 -21.70 3.93 0.85
C PHE A 216 -22.68 5.00 1.37
N GLY A 217 -23.92 4.62 1.78
CA GLY A 217 -24.87 5.49 2.50
C GLY A 217 -25.01 6.92 1.96
N CYS A 218 -25.80 7.14 0.90
CA CYS A 218 -25.47 8.23 -0.02
C CYS A 218 -26.34 9.51 0.03
N ALA A 219 -25.70 10.66 0.27
CA ALA A 219 -26.21 12.01 -0.03
C ALA A 219 -26.12 12.37 -1.54
N SER A 220 -25.27 11.70 -2.32
CA SER A 220 -25.13 11.90 -3.77
C SER A 220 -26.37 11.49 -4.54
N HIS A 221 -27.10 10.46 -4.08
CA HIS A 221 -28.42 10.12 -4.61
C HIS A 221 -29.39 11.29 -4.47
N ARG A 222 -29.32 12.02 -3.34
CA ARG A 222 -30.12 13.23 -3.13
C ARG A 222 -29.69 14.37 -4.05
N LEU A 223 -28.40 14.52 -4.35
CA LEU A 223 -27.92 15.52 -5.32
C LEU A 223 -28.35 15.15 -6.74
N ASN A 224 -28.24 13.90 -7.16
CA ASN A 224 -28.71 13.46 -8.49
C ASN A 224 -30.23 13.63 -8.62
N LEU A 225 -30.99 13.25 -7.59
CA LEU A 225 -32.43 13.54 -7.52
C LEU A 225 -32.74 15.04 -7.54
N ALA A 226 -31.97 15.86 -6.82
CA ALA A 226 -32.15 17.31 -6.80
C ALA A 226 -31.81 17.94 -8.15
N VAL A 227 -30.75 17.49 -8.82
CA VAL A 227 -30.37 17.94 -10.17
C VAL A 227 -31.42 17.50 -11.18
N ARG A 228 -31.91 16.26 -11.13
CA ARG A 228 -33.04 15.79 -11.95
C ARG A 228 -34.30 16.62 -11.70
N SER A 229 -34.63 16.91 -10.45
CA SER A 229 -35.76 17.77 -10.09
C SER A 229 -35.58 19.22 -10.54
N PHE A 230 -34.36 19.74 -10.52
CA PHE A 230 -34.04 21.10 -10.96
C PHE A 230 -34.10 21.24 -12.48
N LEU A 231 -33.66 20.19 -13.20
CA LEU A 231 -33.64 20.16 -14.66
C LEU A 231 -34.96 19.73 -15.30
N LEU A 232 -35.91 19.21 -14.51
CA LEU A 232 -37.23 18.74 -14.95
C LEU A 232 -37.99 19.76 -15.82
N PRO A 233 -37.99 21.08 -15.54
CA PRO A 233 -38.64 22.06 -16.40
C PRO A 233 -37.98 22.25 -17.78
N TYR A 234 -36.74 21.77 -17.96
CA TYR A 234 -35.93 21.94 -19.17
C TYR A 234 -35.76 20.63 -19.95
N GLU A 235 -36.56 19.59 -19.65
CA GLU A 235 -36.42 18.27 -20.27
C GLU A 235 -36.52 18.32 -21.80
N ASP A 236 -37.51 19.05 -22.33
CA ASP A 236 -37.69 19.23 -23.78
C ASP A 236 -36.49 19.95 -24.44
N ASP A 237 -35.92 20.96 -23.75
CA ASP A 237 -34.75 21.69 -24.24
C ASP A 237 -33.51 20.79 -24.22
N LEU A 238 -33.33 20.00 -23.16
CA LEU A 238 -32.23 19.04 -23.04
C LEU A 238 -32.31 17.96 -24.11
N ASP A 239 -33.50 17.48 -24.44
CA ASP A 239 -33.74 16.53 -25.54
C ASP A 239 -33.37 17.13 -26.90
N GLN A 240 -33.75 18.40 -27.14
CA GLN A 240 -33.36 19.11 -28.36
C GLN A 240 -31.83 19.30 -28.44
N VAL A 241 -31.18 19.66 -27.33
CA VAL A 241 -29.72 19.75 -27.26
C VAL A 241 -29.10 18.38 -27.54
N GLN A 242 -29.63 17.30 -26.98
CA GLN A 242 -29.11 15.96 -27.22
C GLN A 242 -29.28 15.53 -28.69
N LEU A 243 -30.44 15.80 -29.30
CA LEU A 243 -30.69 15.56 -30.72
C LEU A 243 -29.71 16.35 -31.61
N LEU A 244 -29.50 17.62 -31.29
CA LEU A 244 -28.55 18.48 -31.99
C LEU A 244 -27.13 17.94 -31.87
N MET A 245 -26.71 17.56 -30.67
CA MET A 245 -25.37 17.02 -30.41
C MET A 245 -25.15 15.68 -31.13
N LYS A 246 -26.16 14.81 -31.18
CA LYS A 246 -26.14 13.57 -31.99
C LYS A 246 -25.99 13.86 -33.49
N HIS A 247 -26.67 14.88 -34.01
CA HIS A 247 -26.55 15.29 -35.41
C HIS A 247 -25.16 15.86 -35.74
N LEU A 248 -24.67 16.75 -34.87
CA LEU A 248 -23.39 17.44 -35.03
C LEU A 248 -22.17 16.51 -34.85
N ARG A 249 -22.33 15.38 -34.14
CA ARG A 249 -21.29 14.34 -33.98
C ARG A 249 -20.86 13.68 -35.30
N THR A 250 -21.72 13.67 -36.32
CA THR A 250 -21.39 13.02 -37.60
C THR A 250 -20.20 13.72 -38.26
N ILE A 251 -19.27 12.96 -38.88
CA ILE A 251 -17.99 13.47 -39.43
C ILE A 251 -18.21 14.71 -40.33
N LYS A 252 -19.24 14.65 -41.19
CA LYS A 252 -19.56 15.76 -42.11
C LYS A 252 -20.06 17.01 -41.38
N GLN A 253 -20.87 16.86 -40.32
CA GLN A 253 -21.43 17.99 -39.60
C GLN A 253 -20.44 18.56 -38.58
N ALA A 254 -19.66 17.71 -37.92
CA ALA A 254 -18.56 18.13 -37.05
C ALA A 254 -17.52 18.96 -37.83
N ALA A 255 -17.18 18.56 -39.05
CA ALA A 255 -16.28 19.33 -39.91
C ALA A 255 -16.84 20.73 -40.24
N LYS A 256 -18.14 20.83 -40.53
CA LYS A 256 -18.80 22.13 -40.76
C LYS A 256 -18.89 22.98 -39.48
N LEU A 257 -19.06 22.35 -38.32
CA LEU A 257 -19.14 23.03 -37.04
C LEU A 257 -17.80 23.65 -36.63
N ARG A 258 -16.69 22.94 -36.88
CA ARG A 258 -15.33 23.43 -36.62
C ARG A 258 -14.96 24.70 -37.39
N LEU A 259 -15.65 24.97 -38.50
CA LEU A 259 -15.49 26.22 -39.25
C LEU A 259 -16.22 27.40 -38.60
N LYS A 260 -17.14 27.14 -37.67
CA LYS A 260 -17.99 28.15 -37.02
C LYS A 260 -17.70 28.36 -35.53
N THR A 261 -17.19 27.35 -34.84
CA THR A 261 -16.88 27.41 -33.41
C THR A 261 -15.70 26.50 -33.06
N PRO A 262 -14.89 26.87 -32.05
CA PRO A 262 -13.85 25.99 -31.52
C PRO A 262 -14.41 24.81 -30.69
N LEU A 263 -15.71 24.80 -30.41
CA LEU A 263 -16.35 23.75 -29.60
C LEU A 263 -16.53 22.45 -30.41
N ASN A 264 -16.31 21.32 -29.75
CA ASN A 264 -16.58 19.99 -30.32
C ASN A 264 -17.84 19.39 -29.68
N PRO A 265 -18.71 18.76 -30.49
CA PRO A 265 -19.89 18.09 -29.97
C PRO A 265 -19.45 16.84 -29.20
N ASN A 266 -19.65 16.85 -27.88
CA ASN A 266 -19.44 15.70 -27.01
C ASN A 266 -20.81 15.15 -26.59
N CYS A 267 -21.21 14.03 -27.19
CA CYS A 267 -22.21 13.17 -26.58
C CYS A 267 -21.45 12.08 -25.84
N ALA A 268 -21.68 11.94 -24.53
CA ALA A 268 -21.40 10.68 -23.87
C ALA A 268 -22.05 9.56 -24.70
N LYS A 269 -21.29 8.49 -24.95
CA LYS A 269 -21.80 7.33 -25.71
C LYS A 269 -22.94 6.68 -24.95
#